data_AF-A0A2W4KUJ0-F1
#
_entry.id   AF-A0A2W4KUJ0-F1
#
_cell.length_a   1.000
_cell.length_b   1.000
_cell.length_c   1.000
_cell.angle_alpha   90.00
_cell.angle_beta   90.00
_cell.angle_gamma   90.00
#
_symmetry.space_group_name_H-M   'P 1'
#
loop_
_entity.id
_entity.type
_entity.pdbx_description
1 polymer ?
#
loop_
_entity_poly.entity_id
_entity_poly.type
_entity_poly.pdbx_seq_one_letter_code
_entity_poly.pdbx_strand_id
1 'polypeptide(L)'
;MATPDQPSVQPSAPPGRRAIWPWVAATAAALAAAVTAGATVTLLSNLTGELDPPATTGNDRWACRAAADADRADPGTYVAIASVAIKSTDPGIAEAGRGLLEAASVAQSADSAFEGQFDAMMAIDRAKLDLAWACAARFGDGGW
;
A
#
# COMPACT_ATOMS: atom_id res chain seq x y z
N MET A 1 -59.51 38.91 11.14
CA MET A 1 -58.25 38.24 11.53
C MET A 1 -58.54 36.76 11.64
N ALA A 2 -58.08 35.97 10.67
CA ALA A 2 -58.09 34.51 10.72
C ALA A 2 -57.00 34.02 9.76
N THR A 3 -55.97 33.40 10.32
CA THR A 3 -54.82 32.80 9.63
C THR A 3 -55.27 31.48 8.99
N PRO A 4 -55.01 31.20 7.70
CA PRO A 4 -55.28 29.88 7.14
C PRO A 4 -54.13 28.91 7.38
N ASP A 5 -54.52 27.74 7.89
CA ASP A 5 -53.84 26.44 7.98
C ASP A 5 -52.62 26.21 7.08
N GLN A 6 -51.50 25.85 7.71
CA GLN A 6 -50.42 25.11 7.06
C GLN A 6 -50.85 23.65 6.84
N PRO A 7 -50.76 23.09 5.61
CA PRO A 7 -50.88 21.66 5.42
C PRO A 7 -49.66 20.95 6.01
N SER A 8 -49.91 19.98 6.90
CA SER A 8 -48.93 19.08 7.47
C SER A 8 -48.30 18.23 6.36
N VAL A 9 -47.12 18.61 5.89
CA VAL A 9 -46.34 17.77 4.99
C VAL A 9 -45.67 16.70 5.83
N GLN A 10 -46.31 15.52 5.89
CA GLN A 10 -45.68 14.28 6.31
C GLN A 10 -44.38 14.08 5.50
N PRO A 11 -43.25 13.71 6.12
CA PRO A 11 -42.09 13.27 5.37
C PRO A 11 -42.42 11.93 4.71
N SER A 12 -42.72 11.99 3.41
CA SER A 12 -42.74 10.83 2.54
C SER A 12 -41.37 10.14 2.60
N ALA A 13 -41.29 9.03 3.31
CA ALA A 13 -40.12 8.16 3.30
C ALA A 13 -39.82 7.75 1.85
N PRO A 14 -38.57 7.88 1.37
CA PRO A 14 -38.24 7.45 0.02
C PRO A 14 -38.29 5.92 -0.06
N PRO A 15 -38.78 5.35 -1.17
CA PRO A 15 -38.89 3.92 -1.36
C PRO A 15 -37.49 3.30 -1.53
N GLY A 16 -37.28 2.18 -0.85
CA GLY A 16 -36.38 1.10 -1.25
C GLY A 16 -34.99 1.48 -1.77
N ARG A 17 -34.03 1.71 -0.86
CA ARG A 17 -32.61 1.43 -1.17
C ARG A 17 -32.30 0.04 -0.66
N ARG A 18 -32.45 -0.94 -1.55
CA ARG A 18 -31.95 -2.30 -1.34
C ARG A 18 -30.50 -2.21 -0.88
N ALA A 19 -30.30 -2.79 0.30
CA ALA A 19 -29.05 -2.99 0.99
C ALA A 19 -27.86 -3.25 0.04
N ILE A 20 -26.96 -2.27 -0.06
CA ILE A 20 -25.57 -2.42 -0.51
C ILE A 20 -24.70 -2.93 0.67
N TRP A 21 -25.29 -2.98 1.86
CA TRP A 21 -24.72 -3.46 3.11
C TRP A 21 -24.14 -4.88 3.10
N PRO A 22 -24.71 -5.90 2.43
CA PRO A 22 -24.15 -7.25 2.53
C PRO A 22 -22.78 -7.36 1.86
N TRP A 23 -22.53 -6.61 0.78
CA TRP A 23 -21.22 -6.57 0.14
C TRP A 23 -20.22 -5.76 0.96
N VAL A 24 -20.63 -4.62 1.52
CA VAL A 24 -19.74 -3.83 2.40
C VAL A 24 -19.38 -4.59 3.67
N ALA A 25 -20.34 -5.28 4.28
CA ALA A 25 -20.10 -6.13 5.45
C ALA A 25 -19.23 -7.35 5.11
N ALA A 26 -19.43 -7.98 3.94
CA ALA A 26 -18.58 -9.06 3.48
C ALA A 26 -17.13 -8.61 3.24
N THR A 27 -16.93 -7.44 2.62
CA THR A 27 -15.60 -6.86 2.41
C THR A 27 -14.93 -6.46 3.72
N ALA A 28 -15.68 -5.88 4.67
CA ALA A 28 -15.18 -5.53 6.00
C ALA A 28 -14.81 -6.78 6.82
N ALA A 29 -15.61 -7.84 6.74
CA ALA A 29 -15.31 -9.12 7.38
C ALA A 29 -14.09 -9.80 6.74
N ALA A 30 -13.93 -9.74 5.42
CA ALA A 30 -12.76 -10.25 4.72
C ALA A 30 -11.48 -9.49 5.09
N LEU A 31 -11.55 -8.16 5.20
CA LEU A 31 -10.45 -7.32 5.67
C LEU A 31 -10.10 -7.62 7.13
N ALA A 32 -11.09 -7.78 8.01
CA ALA A 32 -10.86 -8.16 9.41
C ALA A 32 -10.22 -9.55 9.53
N ALA A 33 -10.67 -10.53 8.73
CA ALA A 33 -10.07 -11.86 8.68
C ALA A 33 -8.62 -11.82 8.15
N ALA A 34 -8.34 -11.01 7.12
CA ALA A 34 -7.00 -10.82 6.59
C ALA A 34 -6.06 -10.14 7.59
N VAL A 35 -6.54 -9.16 8.36
CA VAL A 35 -5.77 -8.51 9.43
C VAL A 35 -5.51 -9.48 10.58
N THR A 36 -6.48 -10.34 10.92
CA THR A 36 -6.31 -11.34 11.98
C THR A 36 -5.35 -12.45 11.54
N ALA A 37 -5.47 -12.93 10.30
CA ALA A 37 -4.53 -13.88 9.70
C ALA A 37 -3.11 -13.30 9.61
N GLY A 38 -2.97 -12.06 9.14
CA GLY A 38 -1.71 -11.33 9.12
C GLY A 38 -1.10 -11.19 10.51
N ALA A 39 -1.89 -10.77 11.51
CA ALA A 39 -1.44 -10.67 12.89
C ALA A 39 -1.06 -12.02 13.52
N THR A 40 -1.79 -13.10 13.21
CA THR A 40 -1.42 -14.45 13.67
C THR A 40 -0.16 -14.97 13.00
N VAL A 41 0.10 -14.61 11.73
CA VAL A 41 1.36 -14.94 11.05
C VAL A 41 2.51 -14.13 11.65
N THR A 42 2.31 -12.85 11.97
CA THR A 42 3.31 -12.03 12.66
C THR A 42 3.62 -12.57 14.07
N LEU A 43 2.60 -13.05 14.80
CA LEU A 43 2.77 -13.66 16.13
C LEU A 43 3.40 -15.06 16.08
N LEU A 44 3.08 -15.90 15.10
CA LEU A 44 3.75 -17.19 14.92
C LEU A 44 5.22 -17.01 14.54
N SER A 45 5.53 -16.06 13.65
CA SER A 45 6.91 -15.71 13.29
C SER A 45 7.73 -15.22 14.50
N ASN A 46 7.09 -14.53 15.46
CA ASN A 46 7.71 -14.11 16.71
C ASN A 46 7.95 -15.26 17.72
N LEU A 47 7.25 -16.39 17.59
CA LEU A 47 7.39 -17.54 18.50
C LEU A 47 8.34 -18.61 17.96
N THR A 48 8.60 -18.64 16.65
CA THR A 48 9.63 -19.49 16.03
C THR A 48 10.96 -18.77 15.82
N GLY A 49 11.04 -17.48 16.15
CA GLY A 49 12.21 -16.61 16.02
C GLY A 49 13.18 -16.67 17.19
N GLU A 50 13.47 -17.85 17.76
CA GLU A 50 14.66 -18.01 18.61
C GLU A 50 15.89 -18.21 17.72
N LEU A 51 16.22 -17.15 16.94
CA LEU A 51 17.43 -16.88 16.15
C LEU A 51 17.14 -15.59 15.32
N ASP A 52 16.98 -14.44 15.97
CA ASP A 52 16.63 -13.16 15.33
C ASP A 52 17.83 -12.59 14.52
N PRO A 53 17.84 -12.59 13.17
CA PRO A 53 18.59 -11.56 12.45
C PRO A 53 17.98 -10.20 12.81
N PRO A 54 18.75 -9.09 12.80
CA PRO A 54 18.19 -7.79 13.20
C PRO A 54 16.94 -7.53 12.37
N ALA A 55 15.84 -7.10 13.01
CA ALA A 55 14.52 -6.87 12.40
C ALA A 55 14.58 -6.05 11.08
N THR A 56 15.65 -5.30 10.87
CA THR A 56 15.99 -4.60 9.63
C THR A 56 16.17 -5.57 8.44
N THR A 57 16.78 -6.73 8.62
CA THR A 57 17.00 -7.74 7.56
C THR A 57 15.69 -8.37 7.09
N GLY A 58 14.74 -8.62 8.00
CA GLY A 58 13.40 -9.11 7.64
C GLY A 58 12.61 -8.07 6.84
N ASN A 59 12.67 -6.80 7.28
CA ASN A 59 12.06 -5.68 6.58
C ASN A 59 12.68 -5.42 5.20
N ASP A 60 14.00 -5.55 5.08
CA ASP A 60 14.74 -5.45 3.81
C ASP A 60 14.24 -6.52 2.82
N ARG A 61 14.18 -7.79 3.26
CA ARG A 61 13.69 -8.90 2.43
C ARG A 61 12.26 -8.69 1.98
N TRP A 62 11.38 -8.24 2.91
CA TRP A 62 10.01 -7.89 2.56
C TRP A 62 9.96 -6.77 1.52
N ALA A 63 10.73 -5.68 1.69
CA ALA A 63 10.73 -4.56 0.76
C ALA A 63 11.24 -4.97 -0.62
N CYS A 64 12.30 -5.77 -0.67
CA CYS A 64 12.86 -6.33 -1.90
C CYS A 64 11.85 -7.21 -2.65
N ARG A 65 11.17 -8.11 -1.93
CA ARG A 65 10.15 -8.98 -2.53
C ARG A 65 8.92 -8.19 -2.96
N ALA A 66 8.42 -7.29 -2.11
CA ALA A 66 7.28 -6.46 -2.42
C ALA A 66 7.54 -5.55 -3.62
N ALA A 67 8.76 -5.01 -3.78
CA ALA A 67 9.14 -4.23 -4.96
C ALA A 67 9.18 -5.07 -6.25
N ALA A 68 9.64 -6.32 -6.15
CA ALA A 68 9.69 -7.24 -7.28
C ALA A 68 8.28 -7.73 -7.69
N ASP A 69 7.42 -8.00 -6.72
CA ASP A 69 6.06 -8.48 -6.93
C ASP A 69 5.06 -7.37 -7.28
N ALA A 70 5.39 -6.11 -6.97
CA ALA A 70 4.56 -4.95 -7.31
C ALA A 70 4.60 -4.69 -8.82
N ASP A 71 3.85 -5.46 -9.59
CA ASP A 71 3.61 -5.19 -11.01
C ASP A 71 2.57 -4.08 -11.17
N ARG A 72 2.95 -2.99 -11.86
CA ARG A 72 2.16 -1.76 -12.06
C ARG A 72 1.23 -1.39 -10.90
N ALA A 73 1.75 -1.47 -9.67
CA ALA A 73 0.98 -1.11 -8.50
C ALA A 73 0.62 0.38 -8.50
N ASP A 74 -0.41 0.76 -7.75
CA ASP A 74 -0.70 2.17 -7.51
C ASP A 74 0.50 2.85 -6.83
N PRO A 75 0.81 4.13 -7.14
CA PRO A 75 1.89 4.88 -6.52
C PRO A 75 1.95 4.80 -4.98
N GLY A 76 0.80 4.74 -4.30
CA GLY A 76 0.75 4.58 -2.84
C GLY A 76 1.37 3.27 -2.34
N THR A 77 1.34 2.21 -3.15
CA THR A 77 1.99 0.93 -2.84
C THR A 77 3.51 1.10 -2.87
N TYR A 78 4.04 1.80 -3.86
CA TYR A 78 5.48 2.07 -3.95
C TYR A 78 5.97 2.98 -2.82
N VAL A 79 5.16 3.95 -2.37
CA VAL A 79 5.45 4.74 -1.16
C VAL A 79 5.56 3.86 0.08
N ALA A 80 4.67 2.89 0.26
CA ALA A 80 4.70 1.98 1.39
C ALA A 80 5.96 1.10 1.38
N ILE A 81 6.29 0.54 0.21
CA ILE A 81 7.52 -0.26 0.01
C ILE A 81 8.76 0.58 0.29
N ALA A 82 8.84 1.77 -0.30
CA ALA A 82 9.94 2.71 -0.10
C ALA A 82 10.12 3.12 1.36
N SER A 83 9.02 3.35 2.09
CA SER A 83 9.04 3.73 3.50
C SER A 83 9.66 2.66 4.41
N VAL A 84 9.58 1.40 4.02
CA VAL A 84 10.25 0.29 4.71
C VAL A 84 11.72 0.21 4.28
N ALA A 85 12.00 0.29 2.98
CA ALA A 85 13.36 0.26 2.43
C ALA A 85 14.25 1.38 3.01
N ILE A 86 13.74 2.59 3.20
CA ILE A 86 14.48 3.74 3.76
C ILE A 86 14.96 3.49 5.20
N LYS A 87 14.28 2.62 5.94
CA LYS A 87 14.65 2.26 7.32
C LYS A 87 15.70 1.14 7.36
N SER A 88 16.14 0.64 6.20
CA SER A 88 17.18 -0.36 6.10
C SER A 88 18.49 0.14 6.74
N THR A 89 19.20 -0.77 7.38
CA THR A 89 20.60 -0.55 7.79
C THR A 89 21.58 -0.70 6.63
N ASP A 90 21.12 -1.22 5.48
CA ASP A 90 21.90 -1.28 4.26
C ASP A 90 21.83 0.06 3.51
N PRO A 91 22.97 0.71 3.25
CA PRO A 91 22.97 2.01 2.61
C PRO A 91 22.40 1.96 1.17
N GLY A 92 22.62 0.86 0.44
CA GLY A 92 22.12 0.70 -0.93
C GLY A 92 20.60 0.57 -0.97
N ILE A 93 20.02 -0.25 -0.10
CA ILE A 93 18.55 -0.40 -0.01
C ILE A 93 17.92 0.89 0.50
N ALA A 94 18.52 1.56 1.48
CA ALA A 94 17.99 2.81 2.00
C ALA A 94 17.99 3.92 0.94
N GLU A 95 19.06 4.04 0.14
CA GLU A 95 19.15 5.02 -0.95
C GLU A 95 18.18 4.71 -2.09
N ALA A 96 18.11 3.46 -2.53
CA ALA A 96 17.14 3.04 -3.55
C ALA A 96 15.69 3.23 -3.07
N GLY A 97 15.42 3.00 -1.79
CA GLY A 97 14.15 3.32 -1.15
C GLY A 97 13.80 4.80 -1.23
N ARG A 98 14.78 5.71 -1.04
CA ARG A 98 14.53 7.17 -1.21
C ARG A 98 14.20 7.51 -2.66
N GLY A 99 14.92 6.95 -3.63
CA GLY A 99 14.63 7.14 -5.05
C GLY A 99 13.24 6.65 -5.44
N LEU A 100 12.81 5.50 -4.90
CA LEU A 100 11.46 4.97 -5.13
C LEU A 100 10.39 5.86 -4.50
N LEU A 101 10.63 6.38 -3.29
CA LEU A 101 9.71 7.31 -2.64
C LEU A 101 9.52 8.59 -3.46
N GLU A 102 10.61 9.14 -3.98
CA GLU A 102 10.59 10.34 -4.82
C GLU A 102 9.81 10.09 -6.11
N ALA A 103 10.14 9.02 -6.84
CA ALA A 103 9.44 8.65 -8.08
C ALA A 103 7.93 8.42 -7.85
N ALA A 104 7.58 7.71 -6.78
CA ALA A 104 6.18 7.46 -6.41
C ALA A 104 5.45 8.74 -5.97
N SER A 105 6.14 9.68 -5.33
CA SER A 105 5.57 10.98 -4.96
C SER A 105 5.32 11.85 -6.18
N VAL A 106 6.28 11.87 -7.12
CA VAL A 106 6.11 12.53 -8.42
C VAL A 106 4.91 11.95 -9.15
N ALA A 107 4.78 10.61 -9.20
CA ALA A 107 3.64 9.96 -9.85
C ALA A 107 2.28 10.30 -9.22
N GLN A 108 2.20 10.47 -7.90
CA GLN A 108 0.96 10.92 -7.24
C GLN A 108 0.60 12.38 -7.58
N SER A 109 1.62 13.21 -7.81
CA SER A 109 1.45 14.61 -8.18
C SER A 109 1.39 14.86 -9.69
N ALA A 110 1.63 13.82 -10.50
CA ALA A 110 1.64 13.94 -11.95
C ALA A 110 0.25 14.37 -12.44
N ASP A 111 0.21 15.44 -13.21
CA ASP A 111 -1.03 15.84 -13.87
C ASP A 111 -1.49 14.73 -14.84
N SER A 112 -2.78 14.70 -15.13
CA SER A 112 -3.42 13.70 -16.00
C SER A 112 -2.95 13.72 -17.46
N ALA A 113 -2.02 14.61 -17.81
CA ALA A 113 -1.36 14.64 -19.10
C ALA A 113 -0.55 13.36 -19.33
N PHE A 114 -0.73 12.76 -20.51
CA PHE A 114 -0.08 11.49 -20.88
C PHE A 114 1.45 11.53 -20.71
N GLU A 115 2.11 12.62 -21.11
CA GLU A 115 3.57 12.78 -20.96
C GLU A 115 3.99 12.75 -19.47
N GLY A 116 3.27 13.45 -18.60
CA GLY A 116 3.55 13.46 -17.16
C GLY A 116 3.34 12.09 -16.51
N GLN A 117 2.30 11.35 -16.93
CA GLN A 117 2.07 9.98 -16.46
C GLN A 117 3.12 8.99 -16.98
N PHE A 118 3.55 9.14 -18.22
CA PHE A 118 4.57 8.28 -18.83
C PHE A 118 5.93 8.48 -18.17
N ASP A 119 6.35 9.73 -17.96
CA ASP A 119 7.61 10.05 -17.27
C ASP A 119 7.62 9.55 -15.83
N ALA A 120 6.50 9.72 -15.11
CA ALA A 120 6.35 9.22 -13.75
C ALA A 120 6.44 7.68 -13.68
N MET A 121 5.84 6.98 -14.65
CA MET A 121 5.92 5.52 -14.72
C MET A 121 7.35 5.05 -14.99
N MET A 122 8.05 5.69 -15.94
CA MET A 122 9.45 5.40 -16.23
C MET A 122 10.36 5.68 -15.03
N ALA A 123 10.07 6.73 -14.25
CA ALA A 123 10.80 7.03 -13.03
C ALA A 123 10.60 5.95 -11.96
N ILE A 124 9.36 5.46 -11.78
CA ILE A 124 9.06 4.35 -10.87
C ILE A 124 9.79 3.08 -11.33
N ASP A 125 9.74 2.72 -12.61
CA ASP A 125 10.39 1.52 -13.13
C ASP A 125 11.91 1.57 -12.95
N ARG A 126 12.51 2.75 -13.16
CA ARG A 126 13.94 2.95 -12.88
C ARG A 126 14.25 2.76 -11.40
N ALA A 127 13.47 3.39 -10.51
CA ALA A 127 13.68 3.26 -9.07
C ALA A 127 13.47 1.82 -8.56
N LYS A 128 12.53 1.08 -9.16
CA LYS A 128 12.35 -0.35 -8.88
C LYS A 128 13.57 -1.17 -9.27
N LEU A 129 14.16 -0.89 -10.44
CA LEU A 129 15.39 -1.56 -10.87
C LEU A 129 16.54 -1.25 -9.92
N ASP A 130 16.72 0.02 -9.53
CA ASP A 130 17.77 0.40 -8.58
C ASP A 130 17.60 -0.32 -7.23
N LEU A 131 16.36 -0.44 -6.75
CA LEU A 131 16.05 -1.21 -5.54
C LEU A 131 16.32 -2.71 -5.73
N ALA A 132 15.96 -3.29 -6.87
CA ALA A 132 16.26 -4.69 -7.18
C ALA A 132 17.77 -4.96 -7.23
N TRP A 133 18.57 -4.04 -7.76
CA TRP A 133 20.03 -4.13 -7.76
C TRP A 133 20.62 -4.06 -6.35
N ALA A 134 20.10 -3.16 -5.50
CA ALA A 134 20.51 -3.09 -4.10
C ALA A 134 20.17 -4.39 -3.34
N CYS A 135 18.99 -4.94 -3.59
CA CYS A 135 18.57 -6.24 -3.06
C CYS A 135 19.48 -7.39 -3.54
N ALA A 136 19.82 -7.42 -4.83
CA ALA A 136 20.78 -8.35 -5.43
C ALA A 136 22.16 -8.25 -4.77
N ALA A 137 22.66 -7.04 -4.56
CA ALA A 137 23.95 -6.83 -3.91
C ALA A 137 23.97 -7.30 -2.45
N ARG A 138 22.86 -7.15 -1.73
CA ARG A 138 22.76 -7.53 -0.31
C ARG A 138 22.50 -9.02 -0.08
N PHE A 139 21.65 -9.63 -0.91
CA PHE A 139 21.09 -10.97 -0.65
C PHE A 139 21.42 -12.01 -1.74
N GLY A 140 21.92 -11.60 -2.90
CA GLY A 140 22.12 -12.46 -4.08
C GLY A 140 20.82 -12.75 -4.83
N ASP A 141 20.91 -13.14 -6.11
CA ASP A 141 19.74 -13.33 -6.98
C ASP A 141 18.69 -14.29 -6.38
N GLY A 142 17.50 -13.76 -6.09
CA GLY A 142 16.38 -14.53 -5.51
C GLY A 142 16.51 -14.83 -4.02
N GLY A 143 17.48 -14.23 -3.33
CA GLY A 143 17.76 -14.43 -1.91
C GLY A 143 16.84 -13.67 -0.94
N TRP A 144 15.79 -12.99 -1.42
CA TRP A 144 14.88 -12.14 -0.63
C TRP A 144 13.45 -12.63 -0.50
#